data_AF-A0A1K1YKS4-F1
#
_entry.id   AF-A0A1K1YKS4-F1
#
_cell.length_a   1.000
_cell.length_b   1.000
_cell.length_c   1.000
_cell.angle_alpha   90.00
_cell.angle_beta   90.00
_cell.angle_gamma   90.00
#
_symmetry.space_group_name_H-M   'P 1'
#
loop_
_entity.id
_entity.type
_entity.pdbx_description
1 polymer ?
#
loop_
_entity_poly.entity_id
_entity_poly.type
_entity_poly.pdbx_seq_one_letter_code
_entity_poly.pdbx_strand_id
1 'polypeptide(L)'
;MGLGQVLDWFWEVLDVTRPRLSALEAWLEAQPRQILEGFALAYLDAADSLIDFSQGVHVDGAVWSEDSTEDLCMWVVGQGHRFWCSVVTGEWELAEAAQAYLGRPSPLSGEVTQWDQEVSAPEHRGYQSPAAIVYGVYRTRFAEDLHERLSDG
;
A
#
# COMPACT_ATOMS: atom_id res chain seq x y z
N MET A 1 -21.83 -8.76 3.35
CA MET A 1 -20.39 -8.93 3.61
C MET A 1 -19.92 -7.59 4.11
N GLY A 2 -19.56 -7.49 5.40
CA GLY A 2 -19.09 -6.23 5.96
C GLY A 2 -17.77 -5.87 5.30
N LEU A 3 -17.58 -4.60 4.93
CA LEU A 3 -16.28 -4.07 4.54
C LEU A 3 -15.25 -4.62 5.53
N GLY A 4 -14.26 -5.37 5.04
CA GLY A 4 -13.19 -5.91 5.87
C GLY A 4 -12.65 -4.74 6.69
N GLN A 5 -12.81 -4.80 8.01
CA GLN A 5 -12.40 -3.71 8.90
C GLN A 5 -10.87 -3.74 8.96
N VAL A 6 -10.23 -3.17 7.93
CA VAL A 6 -8.82 -2.79 8.00
C VAL A 6 -8.69 -1.93 9.24
N LEU A 7 -7.81 -2.35 10.15
CA LEU A 7 -7.75 -1.83 11.50
C LEU A 7 -7.43 -0.32 11.50
N ASP A 8 -8.15 0.48 12.29
CA ASP A 8 -8.00 1.95 12.30
C ASP A 8 -6.54 2.42 12.54
N TRP A 9 -5.78 1.71 13.36
CA TRP A 9 -4.39 2.05 13.65
C TRP A 9 -3.49 2.02 12.42
N PHE A 10 -3.78 1.15 11.43
CA PHE A 10 -3.02 1.06 10.19
C PHE A 10 -3.15 2.38 9.39
N TRP A 11 -4.39 2.86 9.29
CA TRP A 11 -4.71 4.12 8.62
C TRP A 11 -4.12 5.32 9.34
N GLU A 12 -4.21 5.36 10.67
CA GLU A 12 -3.59 6.41 11.48
C GLU A 12 -2.09 6.51 11.21
N VAL A 13 -1.38 5.38 11.15
CA VAL A 13 0.05 5.33 10.86
C VAL A 13 0.38 5.84 9.46
N LEU A 14 -0.36 5.42 8.44
CA LEU A 14 -0.16 5.93 7.07
C LEU A 14 -0.39 7.44 7.01
N ASP A 15 -1.45 7.95 7.63
CA ASP A 15 -1.76 9.37 7.60
C ASP A 15 -0.75 10.24 8.37
N VAL A 16 -0.21 9.78 9.50
CA VAL A 16 0.78 10.55 10.26
C VAL A 16 2.19 10.51 9.66
N THR A 17 2.51 9.49 8.86
CA THR A 17 3.84 9.32 8.27
C THR A 17 3.93 9.87 6.85
N ARG A 18 2.82 9.90 6.11
CA ARG A 18 2.76 10.44 4.74
C ARG A 18 3.11 11.94 4.72
N PRO A 19 3.82 12.42 3.68
CA PRO A 19 4.39 11.67 2.54
C PRO A 19 5.77 11.06 2.78
N ARG A 20 6.23 10.95 4.02
CA ARG A 20 7.63 10.64 4.32
C ARG A 20 7.84 9.15 4.56
N LEU A 21 8.42 8.46 3.59
CA LEU A 21 8.73 7.05 3.71
C LEU A 21 9.77 6.79 4.81
N SER A 22 10.74 7.69 4.96
CA SER A 22 11.67 7.68 6.10
C SER A 22 10.97 7.78 7.47
N ALA A 23 9.84 8.47 7.57
CA ALA A 23 9.06 8.53 8.81
C ALA A 23 8.30 7.22 9.08
N LEU A 24 7.75 6.60 8.02
CA LEU A 24 7.12 5.28 8.12
C LEU A 24 8.14 4.20 8.50
N GLU A 25 9.30 4.20 7.84
CA GLU A 25 10.44 3.33 8.16
C GLU A 25 10.81 3.44 9.65
N ALA A 26 11.07 4.66 10.15
CA ALA A 26 11.43 4.88 11.55
C ALA A 26 10.33 4.41 12.52
N TRP A 27 9.05 4.59 12.16
CA TRP A 27 7.95 4.08 12.97
C TRP A 27 7.96 2.55 13.03
N LEU A 28 8.10 1.88 11.88
CA LEU A 28 8.13 0.42 11.77
C LEU A 28 9.33 -0.18 12.52
N GLU A 29 10.50 0.44 12.44
CA GLU A 29 11.70 0.00 13.18
C GLU A 29 11.49 -0.06 14.70
N ALA A 30 10.64 0.82 15.23
CA ALA A 30 10.32 0.87 16.65
C ALA A 30 9.25 -0.15 17.09
N GLN A 31 8.55 -0.80 16.16
CA GLN A 31 7.42 -1.68 16.49
C GLN A 31 7.84 -3.10 16.90
N PRO A 32 7.03 -3.83 17.68
CA PRO A 32 7.25 -5.27 17.88
C PRO A 32 6.91 -6.06 16.60
N ARG A 33 7.41 -7.31 16.53
CA ARG A 33 7.22 -8.22 15.38
C ARG A 33 5.77 -8.31 14.93
N GLN A 34 4.85 -8.52 15.88
CA GLN A 34 3.43 -8.73 15.60
C GLN A 34 2.77 -7.53 14.93
N ILE A 35 3.26 -6.31 15.20
CA ILE A 35 2.75 -5.10 14.56
C ILE A 35 3.28 -4.96 13.14
N LEU A 36 4.50 -5.45 12.85
CA LEU A 36 5.01 -5.49 11.47
C LEU A 36 4.25 -6.51 10.61
N GLU A 37 4.02 -7.71 11.15
CA GLU A 37 3.18 -8.73 10.51
C GLU A 37 1.76 -8.18 10.29
N GLY A 38 1.16 -7.58 11.31
CA GLY A 38 -0.17 -6.96 11.22
C GLY A 38 -0.24 -5.78 10.25
N PHE A 39 0.82 -5.01 10.10
CA PHE A 39 0.89 -3.91 9.14
C PHE A 39 0.88 -4.44 7.70
N ALA A 40 1.71 -5.45 7.42
CA ALA A 40 1.76 -6.08 6.11
C ALA A 40 0.42 -6.74 5.73
N LEU A 41 -0.20 -7.47 6.67
CA LEU A 41 -1.52 -8.07 6.47
C LEU A 41 -2.61 -7.02 6.24
N ALA A 42 -2.65 -5.95 7.05
CA ALA A 42 -3.62 -4.87 6.88
C ALA A 42 -3.48 -4.17 5.51
N TYR A 43 -2.24 -4.02 5.03
CA TYR A 43 -1.96 -3.46 3.71
C TYR A 43 -2.51 -4.35 2.59
N LEU A 44 -2.26 -5.67 2.68
CA LEU A 44 -2.76 -6.68 1.74
C LEU A 44 -4.29 -6.75 1.76
N ASP A 45 -4.90 -6.85 2.94
CA ASP A 45 -6.36 -6.89 3.10
C ASP A 45 -7.03 -5.64 2.50
N ALA A 46 -6.41 -4.47 2.68
CA ALA A 46 -6.90 -3.23 2.09
C ALA A 46 -6.79 -3.24 0.55
N ALA A 47 -5.69 -3.75 0.00
CA ALA A 47 -5.51 -3.86 -1.44
C ALA A 47 -6.49 -4.88 -2.07
N ASP A 48 -6.64 -6.06 -1.48
CA ASP A 48 -7.54 -7.14 -1.92
C ASP A 48 -9.02 -6.71 -1.91
N SER A 49 -9.38 -5.73 -1.06
CA SER A 49 -10.74 -5.21 -1.02
C SER A 49 -11.14 -4.36 -2.23
N LEU A 50 -10.18 -3.92 -3.05
CA LEU A 50 -10.43 -3.05 -4.21
C LEU A 50 -10.91 -3.86 -5.42
N ILE A 51 -10.22 -4.96 -5.73
CA ILE A 51 -10.52 -5.84 -6.86
C ILE A 51 -9.80 -7.19 -6.67
N ASP A 52 -10.34 -8.26 -7.24
CA ASP A 52 -9.57 -9.48 -7.49
C ASP A 52 -8.50 -9.18 -8.55
N PHE A 53 -7.22 -9.24 -8.15
CA PHE A 53 -6.09 -8.87 -9.02
C PHE A 53 -6.07 -9.66 -10.34
N SER A 54 -6.53 -10.92 -10.32
CA SER A 54 -6.56 -11.79 -11.51
C SER A 54 -7.56 -11.30 -12.57
N GLN A 55 -8.55 -10.49 -12.19
CA GLN A 55 -9.49 -9.87 -13.13
C GLN A 55 -8.86 -8.73 -13.92
N GLY A 56 -7.87 -8.07 -13.32
CA GLY A 56 -7.22 -6.89 -13.85
C GLY A 56 -8.10 -5.64 -13.88
N VAL A 57 -7.48 -4.46 -13.84
CA VAL A 57 -8.18 -3.19 -14.08
C VAL A 57 -8.26 -2.88 -15.58
N HIS A 58 -9.42 -2.39 -16.04
CA HIS A 58 -9.60 -1.92 -17.41
C HIS A 58 -9.21 -0.43 -17.52
N VAL A 59 -8.17 -0.13 -18.28
CA VAL A 59 -7.66 1.24 -18.49
C VAL A 59 -7.35 1.45 -19.95
N ASP A 60 -7.85 2.53 -20.55
CA ASP A 60 -7.67 2.88 -21.97
C ASP A 60 -8.04 1.75 -22.96
N GLY A 61 -9.02 0.92 -22.61
CA GLY A 61 -9.46 -0.19 -23.44
C GLY A 61 -8.57 -1.44 -23.39
N ALA A 62 -7.60 -1.49 -22.49
CA ALA A 62 -6.80 -2.68 -22.19
C ALA A 62 -7.03 -3.15 -20.75
N VAL A 63 -6.91 -4.46 -20.53
CA VAL A 63 -6.89 -5.06 -19.19
C VAL A 63 -5.45 -5.15 -18.72
N TRP A 64 -5.16 -4.64 -17.53
CA TRP A 64 -3.84 -4.75 -16.93
C TRP A 64 -3.56 -6.16 -16.43
N SER A 65 -2.27 -6.51 -16.33
CA SER A 65 -1.86 -7.77 -15.69
C SER A 65 -2.22 -7.78 -14.21
N GLU A 66 -2.19 -8.98 -13.62
CA GLU A 66 -2.31 -9.18 -12.17
C GLU A 66 -1.31 -8.30 -11.41
N ASP A 67 -0.01 -8.41 -11.71
CA ASP A 67 1.04 -7.61 -11.06
C ASP A 67 0.80 -6.11 -11.14
N SER A 68 0.42 -5.58 -12.31
CA SER A 68 0.17 -4.13 -12.48
C SER A 68 -1.10 -3.68 -11.75
N THR A 69 -2.06 -4.59 -11.59
CA THR A 69 -3.30 -4.33 -10.84
C THR A 69 -3.02 -4.36 -9.33
N GLU A 70 -2.21 -5.30 -8.86
CA GLU A 70 -1.72 -5.33 -7.49
C GLU A 70 -0.94 -4.05 -7.16
N ASP A 71 0.04 -3.65 -7.99
CA ASP A 71 0.81 -2.43 -7.81
C ASP A 71 -0.08 -1.18 -7.67
N LEU A 72 -1.13 -1.10 -8.51
CA LEU A 72 -2.12 -0.03 -8.43
C LEU A 72 -2.88 -0.07 -7.08
N CYS A 73 -3.35 -1.23 -6.67
CA CYS A 73 -4.11 -1.39 -5.43
C CYS A 73 -3.24 -1.03 -4.21
N MET A 74 -1.98 -1.46 -4.20
CA MET A 74 -1.00 -1.09 -3.17
C MET A 74 -0.75 0.42 -3.14
N TRP A 75 -0.69 1.05 -4.32
CA TRP A 75 -0.56 2.50 -4.43
C TRP A 75 -1.79 3.25 -3.91
N VAL A 76 -3.01 2.77 -4.21
CA VAL A 76 -4.28 3.33 -3.72
C VAL A 76 -4.32 3.31 -2.19
N VAL A 77 -3.97 2.19 -1.56
CA VAL A 77 -3.88 2.08 -0.09
C VAL A 77 -2.85 3.08 0.46
N GLY A 78 -1.73 3.26 -0.23
CA GLY A 78 -0.70 4.23 0.13
C GLY A 78 -1.17 5.69 0.10
N GLN A 79 -2.29 6.00 -0.56
CA GLN A 79 -2.92 7.32 -0.52
C GLN A 79 -3.77 7.55 0.75
N GLY A 80 -3.80 6.59 1.68
CA GLY A 80 -4.47 6.71 2.97
C GLY A 80 -5.97 6.41 2.92
N HIS A 81 -6.58 6.38 4.10
CA HIS A 81 -7.91 5.81 4.31
C HIS A 81 -9.00 6.46 3.47
N ARG A 82 -9.02 7.79 3.41
CA ARG A 82 -10.04 8.52 2.66
C ARG A 82 -10.00 8.17 1.18
N PHE A 83 -8.82 8.14 0.58
CA PHE A 83 -8.65 7.84 -0.84
C PHE A 83 -9.06 6.40 -1.14
N TRP A 84 -8.56 5.43 -0.35
CA TRP A 84 -8.96 4.03 -0.45
C TRP A 84 -10.48 3.84 -0.31
N CYS A 85 -11.10 4.49 0.69
CA CYS A 85 -12.53 4.37 0.95
C CYS A 85 -13.39 4.91 -0.20
N SER A 86 -13.00 6.03 -0.81
CA SER A 86 -13.69 6.56 -2.00
C SER A 86 -13.63 5.59 -3.18
N VAL A 87 -12.53 4.84 -3.36
CA VAL A 87 -12.43 3.82 -4.42
C VAL A 87 -13.27 2.58 -4.07
N VAL A 88 -13.15 2.05 -2.85
CA VAL A 88 -13.91 0.86 -2.40
C VAL A 88 -15.43 1.09 -2.42
N THR A 89 -15.88 2.30 -2.09
CA THR A 89 -17.31 2.64 -2.10
C THR A 89 -17.84 3.02 -3.49
N GLY A 90 -16.97 3.09 -4.50
CA GLY A 90 -17.31 3.45 -5.87
C GLY A 90 -17.61 4.93 -6.08
N GLU A 91 -17.20 5.81 -5.15
CA GLU A 91 -17.18 7.25 -5.38
C GLU A 91 -16.20 7.60 -6.51
N TRP A 92 -15.05 6.92 -6.54
CA TRP A 92 -14.07 6.96 -7.62
C TRP A 92 -13.90 5.59 -8.25
N GLU A 93 -13.76 5.56 -9.58
CA GLU A 93 -13.44 4.32 -10.26
C GLU A 93 -11.95 3.98 -10.10
N LEU A 94 -11.63 2.69 -9.96
CA LEU A 94 -10.24 2.25 -9.92
C LEU A 94 -9.47 2.62 -11.21
N ALA A 95 -10.16 2.74 -12.34
CA ALA A 95 -9.59 3.24 -13.59
C ALA A 95 -9.19 4.72 -13.52
N GLU A 96 -9.90 5.56 -12.77
CA GLU A 96 -9.53 6.97 -12.54
C GLU A 96 -8.30 7.08 -11.63
N ALA A 97 -8.22 6.20 -10.62
CA ALA A 97 -7.04 6.04 -9.78
C ALA A 97 -5.83 5.56 -10.61
N ALA A 98 -6.04 4.67 -11.58
CA ALA A 98 -5.00 4.21 -12.49
C ALA A 98 -4.41 5.35 -13.34
N GLN A 99 -5.23 6.28 -13.83
CA GLN A 99 -4.72 7.46 -14.56
C GLN A 99 -3.84 8.34 -13.66
N ALA A 100 -4.25 8.53 -12.40
CA ALA A 100 -3.46 9.29 -11.43
C ALA A 100 -2.16 8.58 -11.06
N TYR A 101 -2.20 7.26 -10.86
CA TYR A 101 -1.01 6.41 -10.63
C TYR A 101 0.01 6.53 -11.77
N LEU A 102 -0.46 6.58 -13.02
CA LEU A 102 0.39 6.79 -14.20
C LEU A 102 0.92 8.23 -14.35
N GLY A 103 0.58 9.14 -13.43
CA GLY A 103 0.97 10.55 -13.50
C GLY A 103 0.27 11.33 -14.62
N ARG A 104 -0.88 10.82 -15.10
CA ARG A 104 -1.65 11.46 -16.16
C ARG A 104 -2.69 12.41 -15.59
N PRO A 105 -3.21 13.36 -16.39
CA PRO A 105 -4.31 14.22 -15.97
C PRO A 105 -5.50 13.37 -15.51
N SER A 106 -5.91 13.55 -14.25
CA SER A 106 -7.03 12.85 -13.64
C SER A 106 -7.78 13.82 -12.73
N PRO A 107 -9.11 13.66 -12.53
CA PRO A 107 -9.84 14.38 -11.50
C PRO A 107 -9.22 14.24 -10.10
N LEU A 108 -8.46 13.15 -9.89
CA LEU A 108 -7.84 12.81 -8.61
C LEU A 108 -6.47 13.45 -8.39
N SER A 109 -5.93 14.20 -9.36
CA SER A 109 -4.57 14.75 -9.27
C SER A 109 -4.36 15.69 -8.07
N GLY A 110 -5.42 16.31 -7.54
CA GLY A 110 -5.36 17.13 -6.32
C GLY A 110 -5.48 16.35 -5.00
N GLU A 111 -5.89 15.09 -5.07
CA GLU A 111 -6.16 14.21 -3.92
C GLU A 111 -4.98 13.25 -3.65
N VAL A 112 -4.07 13.11 -4.61
CA VAL A 112 -2.89 12.25 -4.51
C VAL A 112 -1.77 12.98 -3.80
N THR A 113 -1.12 12.29 -2.86
CA THR A 113 0.11 12.75 -2.23
C THR A 113 1.24 11.79 -2.58
N GLN A 114 2.25 12.30 -3.30
CA GLN A 114 3.42 11.50 -3.65
C GLN A 114 4.29 11.24 -2.41
N TRP A 115 4.57 9.97 -2.13
CA TRP A 115 5.55 9.59 -1.12
C TRP A 115 6.97 9.98 -1.56
N ASP A 116 7.78 10.49 -0.64
CA ASP A 116 9.22 10.50 -0.85
C ASP A 116 9.72 9.05 -0.93
N GLN A 117 10.76 8.82 -1.75
CA GLN A 117 11.36 7.49 -1.91
C GLN A 117 12.64 7.36 -1.08
N GLU A 118 12.80 8.24 -0.09
CA GLU A 118 13.98 8.30 0.77
C GLU A 118 13.82 7.27 1.90
N VAL A 119 14.79 6.36 1.97
CA VAL A 119 14.97 5.43 3.09
C VAL A 119 16.27 5.76 3.80
N SER A 120 16.24 5.70 5.13
CA SER A 120 17.32 6.08 6.02
C SER A 120 18.38 4.98 6.09
N ALA A 121 17.95 3.72 6.13
CA ALA A 121 18.84 2.58 6.18
C ALA A 121 19.22 2.10 4.76
N PRO A 122 20.51 1.97 4.42
CA PRO A 122 20.95 1.41 3.14
C PRO A 122 20.40 0.00 2.86
N GLU A 123 20.18 -0.79 3.90
CA GLU A 123 19.64 -2.16 3.86
C GLU A 123 18.19 -2.20 3.36
N HIS A 124 17.44 -1.09 3.46
CA HIS A 124 16.05 -1.00 3.01
C HIS A 124 15.91 -0.52 1.55
N ARG A 125 17.02 -0.28 0.87
CA ARG A 125 17.00 0.00 -0.59
C ARG A 125 16.45 -1.21 -1.35
N GLY A 126 15.56 -0.95 -2.30
CA GLY A 126 14.74 -1.97 -2.97
C GLY A 126 13.32 -2.09 -2.40
N TYR A 127 13.05 -1.51 -1.23
CA TYR A 127 11.73 -1.52 -0.57
C TYR A 127 11.10 -0.11 -0.49
N GLN A 128 11.35 0.74 -1.49
CA GLN A 128 11.01 2.17 -1.44
C GLN A 128 9.55 2.47 -1.80
N SER A 129 8.62 1.80 -1.12
CA SER A 129 7.19 2.10 -1.17
C SER A 129 6.57 1.85 0.22
N PRO A 130 5.46 2.51 0.56
CA PRO A 130 4.77 2.26 1.83
C PRO A 130 4.33 0.79 2.00
N ALA A 131 4.03 0.09 0.90
CA ALA A 131 3.70 -1.33 0.92
C ALA A 131 4.93 -2.22 1.15
N ALA A 132 6.08 -1.86 0.57
CA ALA A 132 7.28 -2.70 0.58
C ALA A 132 8.19 -2.49 1.80
N ILE A 133 8.21 -1.29 2.38
CA ILE A 133 9.20 -0.91 3.41
C ILE A 133 9.16 -1.80 4.66
N VAL A 134 7.98 -2.32 5.02
CA VAL A 134 7.80 -3.26 6.13
C VAL A 134 8.60 -4.55 5.94
N TYR A 135 8.71 -5.06 4.71
CA TYR A 135 9.48 -6.25 4.39
C TYR A 135 10.99 -6.02 4.59
N GLY A 136 11.49 -4.85 4.16
CA GLY A 136 12.87 -4.43 4.38
C GLY A 136 13.19 -4.35 5.88
N VAL A 137 12.35 -3.65 6.65
CA VAL A 137 12.51 -3.51 8.11
C VAL A 137 12.46 -4.87 8.81
N TYR A 138 11.50 -5.72 8.45
CA TYR A 138 11.34 -7.04 9.07
C TYR A 138 12.58 -7.92 8.82
N ARG A 139 13.04 -7.96 7.57
CA ARG A 139 14.24 -8.72 7.16
C ARG A 139 15.48 -8.24 7.91
N THR A 140 15.70 -6.93 8.00
CA THR A 140 16.86 -6.38 8.73
C THR A 140 16.83 -6.72 10.22
N ARG A 141 15.65 -6.66 10.84
CA ARG A 141 15.51 -6.83 12.30
C ARG A 141 15.49 -8.28 12.76
N PHE A 142 14.99 -9.20 11.93
CA PHE A 142 14.77 -10.59 12.32
C PHE A 142 15.55 -11.60 11.48
N ALA A 143 16.20 -11.17 10.39
CA ALA A 143 16.90 -12.05 9.44
C ALA A 143 16.00 -13.15 8.85
N GLU A 144 14.72 -12.84 8.66
CA GLU A 144 13.68 -13.72 8.13
C GLU A 144 12.96 -13.02 6.97
N ASP A 145 12.38 -13.82 6.07
CA ASP A 145 11.51 -13.30 5.02
C ASP A 145 10.06 -13.19 5.52
N LEU A 146 9.49 -11.98 5.45
CA LEU A 146 8.13 -11.73 5.94
C LEU A 146 7.07 -12.37 5.04
N HIS A 147 7.31 -12.44 3.72
CA HIS A 147 6.34 -13.03 2.80
C HIS A 147 6.21 -14.54 3.03
N GLU A 148 7.33 -15.24 3.18
CA GLU A 148 7.34 -16.66 3.58
C GLU A 148 6.64 -16.86 4.93
N ARG A 149 6.97 -16.00 5.91
CA ARG A 149 6.40 -16.08 7.26
C ARG A 149 4.87 -15.94 7.29
N LEU A 150 4.31 -15.05 6.48
CA LEU A 150 2.86 -14.83 6.37
C LEU A 150 2.16 -15.92 5.54
N SER A 151 2.88 -16.57 4.62
CA SER A 151 2.36 -17.66 3.80
C SER A 151 2.29 -18.99 4.55
N ASP A 152 3.17 -19.21 5.52
CA ASP A 152 3.28 -20.43 6.32
C ASP A 152 2.45 -20.42 7.63
N GLY A 153 1.78 -19.31 7.94
CA GLY A 153 0.99 -19.10 9.18
C GLY A 153 -0.47 -19.48 9.04
#